data_AF-A0A6A8MDF9-F1
#
_entry.id   AF-A0A6A8MDF9-F1
#
_cell.length_a   1.000
_cell.length_b   1.000
_cell.length_c   1.000
_cell.angle_alpha   90.00
_cell.angle_beta   90.00
_cell.angle_gamma   90.00
#
_symmetry.space_group_name_H-M   'P 1'
#
loop_
_entity.id
_entity.type
_entity.pdbx_description
1 polymer ?
#
loop_
_entity_poly.entity_id
_entity_poly.type
_entity_poly.pdbx_seq_one_letter_code
_entity_poly.pdbx_strand_id
1 'polypeptide(L)'
;MSVTQCPINSFDELAQQAGKSDELHFTLGGDPWLLVDDEDPDSDATKTLINCNDPAVTASFATIEDFLTCKINGRTLKEQWSELTDVSCWYIRFDSLEEFVQTIKDGCEIQFSLDGRQYLLAENSDQQSYRQLTYTNYSKQADPAFIAKFRSLDELLAYKIGGQPLSKLWTRMRNVDYG
;
A
#
# COMPACT_ATOMS: atom_id res chain seq x y z
N MET A 1 2.78 13.97 5.23
CA MET A 1 2.48 12.93 4.25
C MET A 1 2.01 13.62 2.99
N SER A 2 2.40 13.13 1.82
CA SER A 2 1.77 13.53 0.57
C SER A 2 0.85 12.46 0.04
N VAL A 3 -0.25 12.93 -0.56
CA VAL A 3 -1.11 12.16 -1.43
C VAL A 3 -0.90 12.73 -2.82
N THR A 4 -0.23 11.96 -3.68
CA THR A 4 0.06 12.38 -5.05
C THR A 4 -0.83 11.61 -6.02
N GLN A 5 -1.65 12.34 -6.78
CA GLN A 5 -2.41 11.78 -7.90
C GLN A 5 -1.61 11.88 -9.19
N CYS A 6 -1.50 10.76 -9.90
CA CYS A 6 -0.82 10.64 -11.19
C CYS A 6 -1.81 10.15 -12.26
N PRO A 7 -2.20 10.98 -13.23
CA PRO A 7 -3.03 10.55 -14.36
C PRO A 7 -2.32 9.47 -15.20
N ILE A 8 -3.09 8.52 -15.72
CA ILE A 8 -2.62 7.44 -16.60
C ILE A 8 -3.22 7.65 -17.99
N ASN A 9 -2.37 7.75 -19.00
CA ASN A 9 -2.77 8.12 -20.35
C ASN A 9 -2.72 6.95 -21.34
N SER A 10 -2.19 5.80 -20.94
CA SER A 10 -2.18 4.59 -21.76
C SER A 10 -2.33 3.31 -20.93
N PHE A 11 -2.78 2.24 -21.59
CA PHE A 11 -2.87 0.93 -20.97
C PHE A 11 -1.49 0.39 -20.56
N ASP A 12 -0.43 0.72 -21.30
CA ASP A 12 0.94 0.32 -20.94
C ASP A 12 1.41 1.03 -19.66
N GLU A 13 1.03 2.31 -19.47
CA GLU A 13 1.26 3.01 -18.20
C GLU A 13 0.45 2.39 -17.05
N LEU A 14 -0.82 2.04 -17.28
CA LEU A 14 -1.65 1.33 -16.30
C LEU A 14 -0.95 0.06 -15.79
N ALA A 15 -0.46 -0.77 -16.73
CA ALA A 15 0.23 -2.02 -16.42
C ALA A 15 1.51 -1.80 -15.59
N GLN A 16 2.21 -0.69 -15.80
CA GLN A 16 3.42 -0.36 -15.05
C GLN A 16 3.15 0.19 -13.65
N GLN A 17 2.01 0.86 -13.45
CA GLN A 17 1.69 1.58 -12.22
C GLN A 17 0.78 0.82 -11.27
N ALA A 18 -0.15 -0.03 -11.76
CA ALA A 18 -1.14 -0.73 -10.93
C ALA A 18 -0.53 -1.52 -9.75
N GLY A 19 0.65 -2.13 -9.96
CA GLY A 19 1.36 -2.86 -8.89
C GLY A 19 2.13 -1.99 -7.91
N LYS A 20 2.34 -0.71 -8.24
CA LYS A 20 3.17 0.23 -7.47
C LYS A 20 2.35 1.27 -6.74
N SER A 21 1.14 1.55 -7.21
CA SER A 21 0.23 2.48 -6.60
C SER A 21 -0.42 1.91 -5.35
N ASP A 22 -0.74 2.83 -4.45
CA ASP A 22 -1.48 2.55 -3.24
C ASP A 22 -2.96 2.35 -3.62
N GLU A 23 -3.48 3.28 -4.42
CA GLU A 23 -4.80 3.17 -5.03
C GLU A 23 -4.73 3.41 -6.54
N LEU A 24 -5.65 2.82 -7.29
CA LEU A 24 -5.88 3.10 -8.70
C LEU A 24 -7.37 3.30 -8.93
N HIS A 25 -7.70 4.45 -9.49
CA HIS A 25 -9.05 4.92 -9.74
C HIS A 25 -9.29 4.96 -11.24
N PHE A 26 -10.48 4.56 -11.68
CA PHE A 26 -10.96 4.79 -13.03
C PHE A 26 -12.49 4.76 -13.08
N THR A 27 -13.06 5.40 -14.08
CA THR A 27 -14.49 5.30 -14.38
C THR A 27 -14.67 4.44 -15.64
N LEU A 28 -15.62 3.51 -15.61
CA LEU A 28 -15.99 2.69 -16.77
C LEU A 28 -17.52 2.60 -16.87
N GLY A 29 -18.08 3.05 -17.99
CA GLY A 29 -19.54 3.03 -18.19
C GLY A 29 -20.31 3.95 -17.26
N GLY A 30 -19.64 4.94 -16.64
CA GLY A 30 -20.22 5.83 -15.63
C GLY A 30 -20.08 5.34 -14.19
N ASP A 31 -19.59 4.12 -13.99
CA ASP A 31 -19.32 3.57 -12.66
C ASP A 31 -17.86 3.83 -12.25
N PRO A 32 -17.62 4.40 -11.05
CA PRO A 32 -16.29 4.54 -10.48
C PRO A 32 -15.81 3.21 -9.91
N TRP A 33 -14.55 2.89 -10.20
CA TRP A 33 -13.86 1.69 -9.75
C TRP A 33 -12.58 2.06 -9.02
N LEU A 34 -12.29 1.29 -7.97
CA LEU A 34 -11.14 1.46 -7.09
C LEU A 34 -10.38 0.13 -6.96
N LEU A 35 -9.11 0.12 -7.32
CA LEU A 35 -8.19 -0.98 -7.06
C LEU A 35 -7.27 -0.60 -5.89
N VAL A 36 -7.30 -1.39 -4.82
CA VAL A 36 -6.51 -1.21 -3.58
C VAL A 36 -5.77 -2.48 -3.22
N ASP A 37 -4.81 -2.40 -2.29
CA ASP A 37 -4.24 -3.61 -1.67
C ASP A 37 -5.36 -4.43 -1.01
N ASP A 38 -5.33 -5.76 -1.19
CA ASP A 38 -6.32 -6.65 -0.57
C ASP A 38 -6.06 -6.72 0.94
N GLU A 39 -7.09 -6.42 1.72
CA GLU A 39 -7.01 -6.37 3.19
C GLU A 39 -7.48 -7.68 3.84
N ASP A 40 -8.01 -8.64 3.07
CA ASP A 40 -8.47 -9.93 3.60
C ASP A 40 -7.28 -10.83 3.91
N PRO A 41 -7.01 -11.12 5.20
CA PRO A 41 -5.84 -11.88 5.57
C PRO A 41 -5.93 -13.37 5.21
N ASP A 42 -7.11 -13.88 4.90
CA ASP A 42 -7.31 -15.27 4.49
C ASP A 42 -7.25 -15.44 2.95
N SER A 43 -7.05 -14.34 2.23
CA SER A 43 -7.00 -14.30 0.77
C SER A 43 -5.57 -14.45 0.25
N ASP A 44 -5.40 -15.22 -0.83
CA ASP A 44 -4.16 -15.24 -1.62
C ASP A 44 -4.04 -14.01 -2.55
N ALA A 45 -5.03 -13.12 -2.52
CA ALA A 45 -5.03 -11.92 -3.33
C ALA A 45 -4.04 -10.85 -2.83
N THR A 46 -3.56 -10.05 -3.76
CA THR A 46 -2.70 -8.88 -3.47
C THR A 46 -3.43 -7.57 -3.72
N LYS A 47 -4.48 -7.58 -4.56
CA LYS A 47 -5.29 -6.40 -4.87
C LYS A 47 -6.78 -6.77 -4.89
N THR A 48 -7.62 -5.84 -4.46
CA THR A 48 -9.08 -5.91 -4.62
C THR A 48 -9.56 -4.77 -5.50
N LEU A 49 -10.36 -5.07 -6.51
CA LEU A 49 -11.11 -4.10 -7.29
C LEU A 49 -12.53 -3.99 -6.73
N ILE A 50 -13.00 -2.77 -6.55
CA ILE A 50 -14.28 -2.44 -5.91
C ILE A 50 -15.04 -1.50 -6.83
N ASN A 51 -16.32 -1.76 -7.06
CA ASN A 51 -17.21 -0.77 -7.64
C ASN A 51 -17.65 0.20 -6.54
N CYS A 52 -17.34 1.48 -6.67
CA CYS A 52 -17.62 2.45 -5.61
C CYS A 52 -19.11 2.82 -5.50
N ASN A 53 -19.91 2.59 -6.55
CA ASN A 53 -21.37 2.76 -6.50
C ASN A 53 -22.07 1.56 -5.84
N ASP A 54 -21.48 0.36 -5.96
CA ASP A 54 -21.96 -0.86 -5.31
C ASP A 54 -20.79 -1.67 -4.74
N PRO A 55 -20.36 -1.38 -3.48
CA PRO A 55 -19.21 -2.03 -2.86
C PRO A 55 -19.38 -3.53 -2.62
N ALA A 56 -20.56 -4.11 -2.85
CA ALA A 56 -20.74 -5.56 -2.86
C ALA A 56 -20.18 -6.20 -4.14
N VAL A 57 -19.99 -5.42 -5.21
CA VAL A 57 -19.34 -5.85 -6.45
C VAL A 57 -17.83 -5.65 -6.31
N THR A 58 -17.16 -6.75 -5.97
CA THR A 58 -15.70 -6.79 -5.85
C THR A 58 -15.09 -7.93 -6.64
N ALA A 59 -13.80 -7.79 -6.96
CA ALA A 59 -12.98 -8.86 -7.53
C ALA A 59 -11.57 -8.79 -6.95
N SER A 60 -11.10 -9.89 -6.38
CA SER A 60 -9.75 -10.00 -5.82
C SER A 60 -8.79 -10.67 -6.80
N PHE A 61 -7.55 -10.20 -6.83
CA PHE A 61 -6.53 -10.62 -7.78
C PHE A 61 -5.24 -11.02 -7.07
N ALA A 62 -4.72 -12.21 -7.36
CA ALA A 62 -3.43 -12.66 -6.86
C ALA A 62 -2.27 -11.88 -7.49
N THR A 63 -2.39 -11.51 -8.76
CA THR A 63 -1.35 -10.78 -9.49
C THR A 63 -1.89 -9.58 -10.25
N ILE A 64 -0.99 -8.66 -10.61
CA ILE A 64 -1.33 -7.53 -11.50
C ILE A 64 -1.71 -8.02 -12.90
N GLU A 65 -1.18 -9.15 -13.36
CA GLU A 65 -1.58 -9.73 -14.64
C GLU A 65 -3.04 -10.21 -14.62
N ASP A 66 -3.49 -10.81 -13.51
CA ASP A 66 -4.90 -11.19 -13.32
C ASP A 66 -5.81 -9.97 -13.36
N PHE A 67 -5.41 -8.87 -12.72
CA PHE A 67 -6.11 -7.58 -12.80
C PHE A 67 -6.16 -7.05 -14.24
N LEU A 68 -5.02 -7.00 -14.94
CA LEU A 68 -4.95 -6.42 -16.29
C LEU A 68 -5.74 -7.22 -17.33
N THR A 69 -5.95 -8.51 -17.08
CA THR A 69 -6.72 -9.43 -17.95
C THR A 69 -8.15 -9.67 -17.46
N CYS A 70 -8.55 -9.04 -16.34
CA CYS A 70 -9.90 -9.18 -15.80
C CYS A 70 -10.95 -8.66 -16.78
N LYS A 71 -12.17 -9.20 -16.67
CA LYS A 71 -13.29 -8.82 -17.52
C LYS A 71 -14.36 -8.08 -16.74
N ILE A 72 -14.69 -6.87 -17.19
CA ILE A 72 -15.85 -6.11 -16.71
C ILE A 72 -16.85 -6.09 -17.85
N ASN A 73 -18.09 -6.51 -17.59
CA ASN A 73 -19.13 -6.65 -18.63
C ASN A 73 -18.69 -7.52 -19.83
N GLY A 74 -17.85 -8.53 -19.58
CA GLY A 74 -17.41 -9.51 -20.59
C GLY A 74 -16.21 -9.11 -21.46
N ARG A 75 -15.68 -7.89 -21.31
CA ARG A 75 -14.51 -7.39 -22.05
C ARG A 75 -13.37 -7.06 -21.09
N THR A 76 -12.13 -7.17 -21.57
CA THR A 76 -10.92 -6.86 -20.79
C THR A 76 -10.67 -5.37 -20.69
N LEU A 77 -10.03 -4.88 -19.63
CA LEU A 77 -9.68 -3.47 -19.48
C LEU A 77 -8.96 -2.90 -20.72
N LYS A 78 -8.13 -3.70 -21.39
CA LYS A 78 -7.45 -3.31 -22.64
C LYS A 78 -8.41 -3.07 -23.80
N GLU A 79 -9.41 -3.94 -23.96
CA GLU A 79 -10.46 -3.78 -24.98
C GLU A 79 -11.37 -2.57 -24.68
N GLN A 80 -11.48 -2.18 -23.41
CA GLN A 80 -12.31 -1.06 -22.96
C GLN A 80 -11.52 0.24 -22.78
N TRP A 81 -10.21 0.28 -23.05
CA TRP A 81 -9.34 1.41 -22.68
C TRP A 81 -9.88 2.78 -23.14
N SER A 82 -10.42 2.86 -24.36
CA SER A 82 -10.99 4.09 -24.90
C SER A 82 -12.29 4.56 -24.20
N GLU A 83 -12.89 3.71 -23.39
CA GLU A 83 -14.11 3.99 -22.60
C GLU A 83 -13.78 4.28 -21.13
N LEU A 84 -12.54 4.03 -20.69
CA LEU A 84 -12.08 4.39 -19.36
C LEU A 84 -11.87 5.90 -19.30
N THR A 85 -12.35 6.55 -18.25
CA THR A 85 -12.08 7.96 -17.94
C THR A 85 -11.49 8.10 -16.54
N ASP A 86 -10.88 9.26 -16.29
CA ASP A 86 -10.34 9.63 -14.97
C ASP A 86 -9.33 8.63 -14.38
N VAL A 87 -8.65 7.89 -15.27
CA VAL A 87 -7.70 6.86 -14.88
C VAL A 87 -6.52 7.50 -14.16
N SER A 88 -6.36 7.20 -12.88
CA SER A 88 -5.28 7.76 -12.07
C SER A 88 -4.82 6.82 -10.97
N CYS A 89 -3.51 6.84 -10.71
CA CYS A 89 -2.91 6.20 -9.55
C CYS A 89 -2.72 7.22 -8.44
N TRP A 90 -2.89 6.78 -7.20
CA TRP A 90 -2.61 7.57 -6.01
C TRP A 90 -1.45 6.93 -5.25
N TYR A 91 -0.60 7.80 -4.70
CA TYR A 91 0.53 7.42 -3.86
C TYR A 91 0.46 8.15 -2.54
N ILE A 92 0.46 7.40 -1.44
CA ILE A 92 0.33 7.87 -0.05
C ILE A 92 1.63 7.54 0.68
N ARG A 93 2.53 8.53 0.76
CA ARG A 93 3.93 8.32 1.17
C ARG A 93 4.48 9.48 1.98
N PHE A 94 5.66 9.26 2.56
CA PHE A 94 6.51 10.35 3.04
C PHE A 94 7.18 11.05 1.87
N ASP A 95 7.27 12.38 1.92
CA ASP A 95 7.91 13.23 0.93
C ASP A 95 9.43 13.21 1.01
N SER A 96 9.95 12.90 2.21
CA SER A 96 11.38 12.95 2.48
C SER A 96 11.76 12.04 3.65
N LEU A 97 13.06 11.73 3.75
CA LEU A 97 13.60 11.05 4.92
C LEU A 97 13.42 11.93 6.17
N GLU A 98 13.58 13.24 6.03
CA GLU A 98 13.41 14.22 7.10
C GLU A 98 12.00 14.17 7.68
N GLU A 99 10.98 14.10 6.84
CA GLU A 99 9.59 13.97 7.28
C GLU A 99 9.34 12.65 8.01
N PHE A 100 9.79 11.52 7.44
CA PHE A 100 9.67 10.22 8.09
C PHE A 100 10.33 10.24 9.48
N VAL A 101 11.54 10.77 9.57
CA VAL A 101 12.28 10.88 10.83
C VAL A 101 11.59 11.82 11.82
N GLN A 102 11.04 12.95 11.36
CA GLN A 102 10.34 13.88 12.22
C GLN A 102 9.05 13.25 12.78
N THR A 103 8.29 12.54 11.96
CA THR A 103 7.09 11.81 12.37
C THR A 103 7.40 10.79 13.48
N ILE A 104 8.52 10.07 13.38
CA ILE A 104 8.98 9.17 14.45
C ILE A 104 9.28 9.94 15.74
N LYS A 105 9.98 11.08 15.63
CA LYS A 105 10.36 11.90 16.80
C LYS A 105 9.15 12.52 17.50
N ASP A 106 8.12 12.84 16.74
CA ASP A 106 6.90 13.48 17.25
C ASP A 106 6.04 12.54 18.09
N GLY A 107 6.33 11.23 18.12
CA GLY A 107 5.55 10.28 18.91
C GLY A 107 4.56 9.46 18.11
N CYS A 108 4.37 9.77 16.82
CA CYS A 108 3.29 9.20 16.04
C CYS A 108 3.44 7.68 15.89
N GLU A 109 2.31 7.01 15.92
CA GLU A 109 2.20 5.64 15.41
C GLU A 109 2.22 5.72 13.89
N ILE A 110 3.05 4.90 13.23
CA ILE A 110 3.20 4.91 11.78
C ILE A 110 2.85 3.52 11.24
N GLN A 111 1.83 3.46 10.40
CA GLN A 111 1.46 2.29 9.63
C GLN A 111 1.98 2.43 8.20
N PHE A 112 2.52 1.35 7.63
CA PHE A 112 2.97 1.33 6.24
C PHE A 112 3.07 -0.09 5.69
N SER A 113 2.81 -0.25 4.40
CA SER A 113 3.09 -1.47 3.66
C SER A 113 4.52 -1.46 3.10
N LEU A 114 5.20 -2.61 3.16
CA LEU A 114 6.47 -2.84 2.49
C LEU A 114 6.61 -4.32 2.11
N ASP A 115 6.91 -4.59 0.84
CA ASP A 115 7.15 -5.94 0.30
C ASP A 115 6.04 -6.95 0.66
N GLY A 116 4.78 -6.53 0.55
CA GLY A 116 3.61 -7.36 0.80
C GLY A 116 3.35 -7.65 2.29
N ARG A 117 3.85 -6.82 3.20
CA ARG A 117 3.59 -6.90 4.64
C ARG A 117 3.17 -5.53 5.17
N GLN A 118 2.28 -5.54 6.15
CA GLN A 118 1.93 -4.35 6.91
C GLN A 118 2.82 -4.24 8.12
N TYR A 119 3.39 -3.07 8.32
CA TYR A 119 4.22 -2.75 9.46
C TYR A 119 3.53 -1.69 10.30
N LEU A 120 3.66 -1.83 11.62
CA LEU A 120 3.31 -0.83 12.59
C LEU A 120 4.55 -0.47 13.39
N LEU A 121 4.94 0.80 13.32
CA LEU A 121 5.96 1.40 14.16
C LEU A 121 5.25 2.23 15.23
N ALA A 122 5.30 1.79 16.48
CA ALA A 122 4.56 2.43 17.57
C ALA A 122 5.43 2.56 18.82
N GLU A 123 4.91 3.29 19.81
CA GLU A 123 5.44 3.22 21.16
C GLU A 123 5.18 1.83 21.75
N ASN A 124 5.99 1.47 22.74
CA ASN A 124 5.81 0.26 23.51
C ASN A 124 5.49 0.66 24.95
N SER A 125 4.52 0.01 25.57
CA SER A 125 4.09 0.29 26.95
C SER A 125 5.17 -0.05 28.00
N ASP A 126 6.22 -0.76 27.60
CA ASP A 126 7.41 -1.04 28.41
C ASP A 126 8.43 0.11 28.29
N GLN A 127 8.71 0.76 29.43
CA GLN A 127 9.51 2.00 29.56
C GLN A 127 10.97 1.92 29.08
N GLN A 128 11.44 0.75 28.64
CA GLN A 128 12.84 0.52 28.25
C GLN A 128 13.13 0.64 26.74
N SER A 129 12.12 0.85 25.90
CA SER A 129 12.28 0.96 24.44
C SER A 129 11.80 2.31 23.92
N TYR A 130 12.58 2.87 22.99
CA TYR A 130 12.23 4.08 22.24
C TYR A 130 11.04 3.82 21.30
N ARG A 131 11.11 2.75 20.49
CA ARG A 131 10.05 2.34 19.56
C ARG A 131 10.02 0.82 19.42
N GLN A 132 8.89 0.29 18.96
CA GLN A 132 8.77 -1.10 18.51
C GLN A 132 8.25 -1.17 17.09
N LEU A 133 8.77 -2.12 16.32
CA LEU A 133 8.25 -2.45 14.99
C LEU A 133 7.62 -3.85 15.04
N THR A 134 6.38 -3.93 14.61
CA THR A 134 5.64 -5.18 14.42
C THR A 134 5.24 -5.31 12.96
N TYR A 135 5.01 -6.54 12.49
CA TYR A 135 4.34 -6.74 11.21
C TYR A 135 3.23 -7.76 11.32
N THR A 136 2.24 -7.59 10.46
CA THR A 136 1.29 -8.62 10.10
C THR A 136 1.58 -9.03 8.66
N ASN A 137 1.65 -10.34 8.44
CA ASN A 137 1.60 -10.86 7.09
C ASN A 137 0.13 -10.89 6.70
N TYR A 138 -0.23 -10.31 5.55
CA TYR A 138 -1.60 -10.34 5.05
C TYR A 138 -2.11 -11.79 5.07
N SER A 139 -1.42 -12.71 4.40
CA SER A 139 -1.88 -14.09 4.14
C SER A 139 -2.09 -15.05 5.32
N LYS A 140 -1.90 -14.68 6.60
CA LYS A 140 -1.92 -15.67 7.69
C LYS A 140 -2.56 -15.29 9.01
N GLN A 141 -3.13 -14.09 9.14
CA GLN A 141 -3.77 -13.61 10.39
C GLN A 141 -3.08 -14.12 11.67
N ALA A 142 -1.75 -14.00 11.71
CA ALA A 142 -1.03 -14.26 12.95
C ALA A 142 -1.14 -13.00 13.81
N ASP A 143 -1.18 -13.17 15.14
CA ASP A 143 -0.86 -12.09 16.07
C ASP A 143 0.33 -11.29 15.51
N PRO A 144 0.33 -9.94 15.59
CA PRO A 144 1.42 -9.12 15.10
C PRO A 144 2.75 -9.75 15.50
N ALA A 145 3.49 -10.22 14.49
CA ALA A 145 4.74 -10.91 14.75
C ALA A 145 5.71 -9.82 15.21
N PHE A 146 6.13 -9.95 16.46
CA PHE A 146 7.12 -9.05 17.04
C PHE A 146 8.41 -9.12 16.22
N ILE A 147 8.86 -7.97 15.70
CA ILE A 147 10.13 -7.89 14.97
C ILE A 147 11.24 -7.50 15.92
N ALA A 148 11.14 -6.27 16.43
CA ALA A 148 12.24 -5.62 17.13
C ALA A 148 11.75 -4.47 18.00
N LYS A 149 12.48 -4.27 19.10
CA LYS A 149 12.45 -3.06 19.93
C LYS A 149 13.74 -2.31 19.70
N PHE A 150 13.65 -0.99 19.66
CA PHE A 150 14.78 -0.10 19.45
C PHE A 150 14.95 0.77 20.68
N ARG A 151 16.20 1.06 21.04
CA ARG A 151 16.56 1.93 22.16
C ARG A 151 16.84 3.36 21.72
N SER A 152 17.03 3.57 20.43
CA SER A 152 17.27 4.89 19.84
C SER A 152 16.76 4.96 18.41
N LEU A 153 16.65 6.19 17.91
CA LEU A 153 16.35 6.46 16.52
C LEU A 153 17.41 5.88 15.57
N ASP A 154 18.69 5.96 15.94
CA ASP A 154 19.78 5.44 15.10
C ASP A 154 19.68 3.92 14.93
N GLU A 155 19.33 3.19 16.01
CA GLU A 155 19.13 1.75 15.96
C GLU A 155 17.96 1.39 15.04
N LEU A 156 16.84 2.12 15.16
CA LEU A 156 15.66 1.96 14.31
C LEU A 156 15.99 2.24 12.83
N LEU A 157 16.67 3.34 12.52
CA LEU A 157 17.00 3.73 11.14
C LEU A 157 18.02 2.81 10.48
N ALA A 158 18.86 2.15 11.28
CA ALA A 158 19.81 1.13 10.83
C ALA A 158 19.21 -0.28 10.70
N TYR A 159 18.02 -0.51 11.28
CA TYR A 159 17.35 -1.81 11.24
C TYR A 159 17.07 -2.25 9.81
N LYS A 160 17.40 -3.51 9.51
CA LYS A 160 17.34 -4.04 8.14
C LYS A 160 16.13 -4.93 7.91
N ILE A 161 15.38 -4.62 6.85
CA ILE A 161 14.34 -5.47 6.29
C ILE A 161 14.79 -5.84 4.87
N GLY A 162 14.79 -7.15 4.55
CA GLY A 162 15.30 -7.61 3.25
C GLY A 162 16.75 -7.19 2.97
N GLY A 163 17.57 -7.01 4.02
CA GLY A 163 18.97 -6.61 3.92
C GLY A 163 19.23 -5.10 3.74
N GLN A 164 18.19 -4.28 3.59
CA GLN A 164 18.31 -2.82 3.47
C GLN A 164 17.86 -2.10 4.75
N PRO A 165 18.55 -1.03 5.18
CA PRO A 165 18.18 -0.29 6.38
C PRO A 165 16.91 0.53 6.18
N LEU A 166 16.13 0.76 7.25
CA LEU A 166 14.87 1.50 7.21
C LEU A 166 15.03 2.92 6.66
N SER A 167 16.17 3.57 6.97
CA SER A 167 16.59 4.87 6.40
C SER A 167 16.75 4.90 4.87
N LYS A 168 16.72 3.74 4.21
CA LYS A 168 16.70 3.62 2.74
C LYS A 168 15.38 3.06 2.21
N LEU A 169 14.65 2.32 3.03
CA LEU A 169 13.38 1.68 2.66
C LEU A 169 12.20 2.64 2.68
N TRP A 170 12.29 3.79 3.36
CA TRP A 170 11.19 4.77 3.43
C TRP A 170 10.62 5.17 2.05
N THR A 171 11.46 5.22 1.00
CA THR A 171 11.04 5.55 -0.37
C THR A 171 10.15 4.48 -1.02
N ARG A 172 10.17 3.26 -0.48
CA ARG A 172 9.40 2.11 -0.93
C ARG A 172 8.20 1.83 -0.02
N MET A 173 8.06 2.56 1.09
CA MET A 173 6.89 2.48 1.94
C MET A 173 5.67 2.97 1.17
N ARG A 174 4.55 2.32 1.43
CA ARG A 174 3.26 2.45 0.75
C ARG A 174 2.14 2.49 1.77
N ASN A 175 0.98 3.01 1.38
CA ASN A 175 -0.19 3.17 2.25
C ASN A 175 0.22 3.75 3.62
N VAL A 176 1.04 4.80 3.61
CA VAL A 176 1.53 5.39 4.85
C VAL A 176 0.37 6.06 5.58
N ASP A 177 0.18 5.75 6.85
CA ASP A 177 -0.74 6.46 7.74
C ASP A 177 -0.03 6.73 9.07
N TYR A 178 -0.30 7.88 9.68
CA TYR A 178 0.24 8.20 11.00
C TYR A 178 -0.67 9.11 11.83
N GLY A 179 -0.68 8.88 13.15
CA GLY A 179 -1.48 9.59 14.14
C GLY A 179 -0.77 9.77 15.48
#